data_AF-A0A1E1WNM1-F1
#
_entry.id   AF-A0A1E1WNM1-F1
#
_cell.length_a   1.000
_cell.length_b   1.000
_cell.length_c   1.000
_cell.angle_alpha   90.00
_cell.angle_beta   90.00
_cell.angle_gamma   90.00
#
_symmetry.space_group_name_H-M   'P 1'
#
loop_
_entity.id
_entity.type
_entity.pdbx_description
1 polymer ?
#
loop_
_entity_poly.entity_id
_entity_poly.type
_entity_poly.pdbx_seq_one_letter_code
_entity_poly.pdbx_strand_id
1 'polypeptide(L)'
;MSDKENKRKCFKCGSSPAEDGIKLFRALKPGTNNLVRCEQWAQYMYPGRNVNSVEFLKKLYNEHRMLCSKHFQEEDFTDLTRKYLLRTAVPRDIEQQELGQPGPSRSTNEACIEAGSRKPKTMRRPMMLNNSSKETGGAYDD
;
A
#
# COMPACT_ATOMS: atom_id res chain seq x y z
N MET A 1 32.78 -12.52 -2.88
CA MET A 1 31.39 -12.04 -2.82
C MET A 1 30.77 -12.41 -4.16
N SER A 2 29.76 -13.28 -4.22
CA SER A 2 29.28 -13.80 -5.51
C SER A 2 28.44 -12.76 -6.25
N ASP A 3 28.97 -12.20 -7.35
CA ASP A 3 28.28 -11.37 -8.37
C ASP A 3 27.14 -12.10 -9.12
N LYS A 4 26.58 -13.14 -8.51
CA LYS A 4 25.29 -13.75 -8.86
C LYS A 4 24.12 -12.98 -8.24
N GLU A 5 24.41 -11.88 -7.58
CA GLU A 5 23.42 -11.02 -6.98
C GLU A 5 22.66 -10.29 -8.11
N ASN A 6 21.48 -10.85 -8.39
CA ASN A 6 20.31 -10.05 -8.71
C ASN A 6 20.08 -9.66 -10.18
N LYS A 7 20.37 -10.58 -11.12
CA LYS A 7 19.82 -10.55 -12.50
C LYS A 7 18.29 -10.73 -12.58
N ARG A 8 17.62 -10.92 -11.45
CA ARG A 8 16.18 -11.17 -11.42
C ARG A 8 15.44 -9.87 -11.71
N LYS A 9 14.41 -9.97 -12.54
CA LYS A 9 13.61 -8.83 -12.99
C LYS A 9 12.16 -9.04 -12.60
N CYS A 10 11.43 -7.94 -12.44
CA CYS A 10 9.99 -7.97 -12.32
C CYS A 10 9.40 -8.65 -13.56
N PHE A 11 8.50 -9.60 -13.35
CA PHE A 11 7.85 -10.33 -14.42
C PHE A 11 6.96 -9.43 -15.29
N LYS A 12 6.31 -8.42 -14.69
CA LYS A 12 5.34 -7.56 -15.36
C LYS A 12 6.01 -6.38 -16.07
N CYS A 13 6.93 -5.68 -15.41
CA CYS A 13 7.51 -4.43 -15.92
C CYS A 13 9.02 -4.50 -16.22
N GLY A 14 9.68 -5.62 -15.95
CA GLY A 14 11.12 -5.78 -16.22
C GLY A 14 12.07 -5.05 -15.26
N SER A 15 11.57 -4.24 -14.33
CA SER A 15 12.42 -3.52 -13.35
C SER A 15 13.30 -4.46 -12.55
N SER A 16 14.51 -4.01 -12.22
CA SER A 16 15.51 -4.79 -11.50
C SER A 16 16.00 -4.02 -10.26
N PRO A 17 16.30 -4.68 -9.14
CA PRO A 17 16.83 -3.97 -7.98
C PRO A 17 18.20 -3.31 -8.21
N ALA A 18 18.97 -3.81 -9.19
CA ALA A 18 20.28 -3.24 -9.54
C ALA A 18 20.15 -1.91 -10.31
N GLU A 19 19.16 -1.79 -11.19
CA GLU A 19 18.98 -0.61 -12.05
C GLU A 19 18.05 0.42 -11.41
N ASP A 20 16.94 -0.04 -10.81
CA ASP A 20 15.87 0.83 -10.31
C ASP A 20 15.89 1.04 -8.79
N GLY A 21 16.74 0.34 -8.05
CA GLY A 21 16.72 0.36 -6.57
C GLY A 21 15.43 -0.19 -5.95
N ILE A 22 14.64 -0.94 -6.71
CA ILE A 22 13.33 -1.47 -6.30
C ILE A 22 13.43 -2.86 -5.66
N LYS A 23 12.56 -3.15 -4.70
CA LYS A 23 12.43 -4.51 -4.15
C LYS A 23 11.57 -5.41 -5.03
N LEU A 24 11.97 -6.69 -5.14
CA LEU A 24 11.21 -7.76 -5.78
C LEU A 24 10.62 -8.72 -4.73
N PHE A 25 9.39 -9.15 -4.99
CA PHE A 25 8.63 -10.11 -4.19
C PHE A 25 8.32 -11.34 -5.02
N ARG A 26 8.70 -12.51 -4.52
CA ARG A 26 8.42 -13.78 -5.18
C ARG A 26 6.93 -14.11 -5.12
N ALA A 27 6.41 -14.74 -6.16
CA ALA A 27 5.13 -15.42 -6.13
C ALA A 27 5.02 -16.29 -4.87
N LEU A 28 3.81 -16.37 -4.32
CA LEU A 28 3.54 -17.04 -3.05
C LEU A 28 3.54 -18.55 -3.23
N LYS A 29 4.04 -19.29 -2.23
CA LYS A 29 3.92 -20.74 -2.20
C LYS A 29 2.44 -21.10 -1.98
N PRO A 30 1.81 -21.89 -2.87
CA PRO A 30 0.44 -22.32 -2.66
C PRO A 30 0.37 -23.21 -1.41
N GLY A 31 -0.65 -22.96 -0.61
CA GLY A 31 -0.94 -23.66 0.64
C GLY A 31 -2.35 -23.32 1.09
N THR A 32 -2.85 -24.05 2.09
CA THR A 32 -4.26 -24.04 2.52
C THR A 32 -4.81 -22.65 2.78
N ASN A 33 -3.98 -21.76 3.34
CA ASN A 33 -4.40 -20.41 3.73
C ASN A 33 -3.99 -19.29 2.75
N ASN A 34 -3.29 -19.63 1.66
CA ASN A 34 -2.76 -18.64 0.71
C ASN A 34 -3.26 -18.89 -0.72
N LEU A 35 -4.07 -19.93 -0.95
CA LEU A 35 -4.46 -20.36 -2.30
C LEU A 35 -5.15 -19.24 -3.09
N VAL A 36 -6.17 -18.63 -2.50
CA VAL A 36 -6.91 -17.50 -3.11
C VAL A 36 -5.96 -16.35 -3.47
N ARG A 37 -5.01 -16.04 -2.58
CA ARG A 37 -4.03 -14.98 -2.82
C ARG A 37 -3.04 -15.34 -3.92
N CYS A 38 -2.60 -16.60 -3.99
CA CYS A 38 -1.78 -17.11 -5.08
C CYS A 38 -2.50 -16.97 -6.44
N GLU A 39 -3.80 -17.29 -6.48
CA GLU A 39 -4.63 -17.14 -7.68
C GLU A 39 -4.72 -15.67 -8.10
N GLN A 40 -4.97 -14.74 -7.17
CA GLN A 40 -5.02 -13.31 -7.45
C GLN A 40 -3.69 -12.78 -8.03
N TRP A 41 -2.56 -13.21 -7.46
CA TRP A 41 -1.24 -12.89 -8.02
C TRP A 41 -1.06 -13.46 -9.42
N ALA A 42 -1.45 -14.73 -9.64
CA ALA A 42 -1.31 -15.38 -10.91
C ALA A 42 -2.18 -14.74 -12.00
N GLN A 43 -3.41 -14.36 -11.65
CA GLN A 43 -4.35 -13.65 -12.52
C GLN A 43 -3.77 -12.30 -12.97
N TYR A 44 -3.14 -11.57 -12.04
CA TYR A 44 -2.49 -10.30 -12.34
C TYR A 44 -1.31 -10.45 -13.33
N MET A 45 -0.53 -11.53 -13.16
CA MET A 45 0.64 -11.82 -13.99
C MET A 45 0.25 -12.35 -15.38
N TYR A 46 -0.81 -13.15 -15.47
CA TYR A 46 -1.28 -13.81 -16.70
C TYR A 46 -2.76 -13.52 -16.94
N PRO A 47 -3.13 -12.26 -17.25
CA PRO A 47 -4.51 -11.91 -17.52
C PRO A 47 -5.05 -12.74 -18.70
N GLY A 48 -6.28 -13.24 -18.57
CA GLY A 48 -6.94 -14.04 -19.61
C GLY A 48 -6.54 -15.53 -19.64
N ARG A 49 -5.66 -15.98 -18.75
CA ARG A 49 -5.34 -17.42 -18.59
C ARG A 49 -6.17 -18.02 -17.45
N ASN A 50 -6.50 -19.31 -17.56
CA ASN A 50 -7.02 -20.05 -16.40
C ASN A 50 -5.85 -20.34 -15.43
N VAL A 51 -5.84 -19.68 -14.27
CA VAL A 51 -4.76 -19.73 -13.27
C VAL A 51 -5.14 -20.50 -12.00
N ASN A 52 -6.30 -21.15 -11.98
CA ASN A 52 -6.89 -21.79 -10.79
C ASN A 52 -6.25 -23.15 -10.48
N SER A 53 -5.33 -23.63 -11.32
CA SER A 53 -4.63 -24.89 -11.08
C SER A 53 -3.52 -24.72 -10.03
N VAL A 54 -3.58 -25.51 -8.95
CA VAL A 54 -2.54 -25.56 -7.93
C VAL A 54 -1.17 -25.90 -8.53
N GLU A 55 -1.12 -26.73 -9.57
CA GLU A 55 0.12 -27.07 -10.27
C GLU A 55 0.71 -25.86 -10.99
N PHE A 56 -0.14 -25.04 -11.61
CA PHE A 56 0.27 -23.78 -12.21
C PHE A 56 0.84 -22.82 -11.16
N LEU A 57 0.17 -22.66 -10.01
CA LEU A 57 0.65 -21.83 -8.92
C LEU A 57 1.98 -22.32 -8.34
N LYS A 58 2.16 -23.64 -8.19
CA LYS A 58 3.43 -24.26 -7.77
C LYS A 58 4.53 -23.96 -8.79
N LYS A 59 4.23 -24.04 -10.09
CA LYS A 59 5.16 -23.70 -11.16
C LYS A 59 5.63 -22.25 -11.06
N LEU A 60 4.73 -21.29 -10.84
CA LEU A 60 5.10 -19.87 -10.67
C LEU A 60 6.06 -19.65 -9.49
N TYR A 61 5.78 -20.31 -8.37
CA TYR A 61 6.65 -20.26 -7.18
C TYR A 61 8.04 -20.85 -7.46
N ASN A 62 8.08 -22.03 -8.07
CA ASN A 62 9.32 -22.77 -8.36
C ASN A 62 10.18 -22.08 -9.43
N GLU A 63 9.56 -21.44 -10.42
CA GLU A 63 10.25 -20.62 -11.42
C GLU A 63 10.77 -19.29 -10.88
N HIS A 64 10.59 -19.02 -9.59
CA HIS A 64 10.99 -17.77 -8.96
C HIS A 64 10.41 -16.54 -9.68
N ARG A 65 9.16 -16.62 -10.16
CA ARG A 65 8.48 -15.47 -10.76
C ARG A 65 8.28 -14.39 -9.70
N MET A 66 8.64 -13.15 -10.01
CA MET A 66 8.64 -12.04 -9.03
C MET A 66 7.95 -10.80 -9.57
N LEU A 67 7.33 -10.03 -8.68
CA LEU A 67 6.77 -8.70 -8.96
C LEU A 67 7.54 -7.66 -8.15
N CYS A 68 7.69 -6.45 -8.68
CA CYS A 68 8.30 -5.37 -7.93
C CYS A 68 7.32 -4.67 -6.99
N SER A 69 7.87 -3.92 -6.04
CA SER A 69 7.12 -3.05 -5.12
C SER A 69 6.16 -2.07 -5.80
N LYS A 70 6.41 -1.66 -7.05
CA LYS A 70 5.54 -0.73 -7.79
C LYS A 70 4.15 -1.30 -8.10
N HIS A 71 3.94 -2.60 -7.98
CA HIS A 71 2.64 -3.25 -8.21
C HIS A 71 1.80 -3.40 -6.94
N PHE A 72 2.27 -2.87 -5.81
CA PHE A 72 1.58 -2.95 -4.52
C PHE A 72 1.39 -1.53 -3.98
N GLN A 73 0.25 -1.30 -3.32
CA GLN A 73 -0.01 0.00 -2.69
C GLN A 73 0.80 0.14 -1.39
N GLU A 74 0.91 1.35 -0.86
CA GLU A 74 1.69 1.58 0.37
C GLU A 74 1.09 0.83 1.56
N GLU A 75 -0.23 0.70 1.58
CA GLU A 75 -0.99 0.00 2.63
C GLU A 75 -0.82 -1.52 2.54
N ASP A 76 -0.31 -2.05 1.42
CA ASP A 76 -0.03 -3.48 1.24
C ASP A 76 1.29 -3.90 1.93
N PHE A 77 2.05 -2.95 2.47
CA PHE A 77 3.30 -3.20 3.19
C PHE A 77 3.12 -3.16 4.70
N THR A 78 3.93 -3.96 5.41
CA THR A 78 3.95 -3.96 6.89
C THR A 78 4.52 -2.68 7.49
N ASP A 79 5.28 -1.93 6.70
CA ASP A 79 6.09 -0.81 7.12
C ASP A 79 6.39 0.14 5.95
N LEU A 80 6.73 1.38 6.28
CA LEU A 80 7.03 2.44 5.30
C LEU A 80 8.29 2.15 4.47
N THR A 81 9.17 1.24 4.91
CA THR A 81 10.36 0.85 4.15
C THR A 81 10.04 -0.15 3.04
N ARG A 82 8.75 -0.53 2.90
CA ARG A 82 8.22 -1.45 1.87
C ARG A 82 9.00 -2.76 1.84
N LYS A 83 9.45 -3.22 3.01
CA LYS A 83 10.35 -4.37 3.14
C LYS A 83 9.59 -5.69 3.08
N TYR A 84 8.41 -5.76 3.69
CA TYR A 84 7.57 -6.95 3.68
C TYR A 84 6.13 -6.61 3.28
N LEU A 85 5.49 -7.55 2.59
CA LEU A 85 4.09 -7.46 2.22
C LEU A 85 3.22 -8.03 3.33
N LEU A 86 2.07 -7.41 3.55
CA LEU A 86 1.02 -7.96 4.39
C LEU A 86 0.56 -9.32 3.87
N ARG A 87 -0.08 -10.10 4.75
CA ARG A 87 -0.62 -11.42 4.37
C ARG A 87 -1.80 -11.32 3.40
N THR A 88 -2.44 -10.15 3.33
CA THR A 88 -3.57 -9.83 2.46
C THR A 88 -3.16 -9.11 1.16
N ALA A 89 -1.90 -8.71 1.04
CA ALA A 89 -1.45 -7.86 -0.07
C ALA A 89 -1.54 -8.54 -1.44
N VAL A 90 -2.24 -7.90 -2.36
CA VAL A 90 -2.45 -8.37 -3.74
C VAL A 90 -1.97 -7.31 -4.73
N PRO A 91 -1.30 -7.72 -5.82
CA PRO A 91 -0.84 -6.78 -6.80
C PRO A 91 -2.02 -6.16 -7.55
N ARG A 92 -1.90 -4.88 -7.89
CA ARG A 92 -2.91 -4.10 -8.60
C ARG A 92 -2.25 -3.29 -9.70
N ASP A 93 -3.02 -2.97 -10.74
CA ASP A 93 -2.60 -2.00 -11.73
C ASP A 93 -2.70 -0.61 -11.10
N ILE A 94 -1.56 -0.11 -10.63
CA ILE A 94 -1.44 1.26 -10.16
C ILE A 94 -1.12 2.06 -11.41
N GLU A 95 -2.14 2.73 -11.97
CA GLU A 95 -1.88 3.80 -12.93
C GLU A 95 -0.91 4.76 -12.26
N GLN A 96 0.30 4.86 -12.80
CA GLN A 96 1.23 5.88 -12.34
C GLN A 96 0.54 7.21 -12.60
N GLN A 97 0.05 7.86 -11.54
CA GLN A 97 -0.32 9.27 -11.59
C GLN A 97 0.95 10.07 -11.84
N GLU A 98 1.41 10.08 -13.09
CA GLU A 98 2.33 11.07 -13.58
C GLU A 98 1.51 12.32 -13.89
N LEU A 99 1.40 13.22 -12.93
CA LEU A 99 1.44 14.64 -13.24
C LEU A 99 1.96 15.41 -12.02
N GLY A 100 3.21 15.83 -12.12
CA GLY A 100 3.72 16.91 -11.31
C GLY A 100 2.90 18.18 -11.55
N GLN A 101 2.73 18.97 -10.50
CA GLN A 101 2.78 20.42 -10.65
C GLN A 101 3.84 21.00 -9.72
N PRO A 102 4.61 21.98 -10.23
CA PRO A 102 5.72 22.61 -9.53
C PRO A 102 5.23 23.48 -8.39
N GLY A 103 6.08 23.67 -7.38
CA GLY A 103 5.82 24.61 -6.29
C GLY A 103 5.45 26.01 -6.79
N PRO A 104 4.78 26.84 -5.97
CA PRO A 104 4.36 28.17 -6.38
C PRO A 104 5.58 29.03 -6.70
N SER A 105 5.84 29.20 -8.00
CA SER A 105 6.79 30.18 -8.51
C SER A 105 6.34 31.56 -8.09
N ARG A 106 7.21 32.24 -7.33
CA ARG A 106 7.19 33.69 -7.10
C ARG A 106 6.98 34.41 -8.43
N SER A 107 5.80 34.98 -8.64
CA SER A 107 5.64 36.11 -9.56
C SER A 107 5.84 37.38 -8.76
N THR A 108 6.96 38.05 -9.03
CA THR A 108 7.21 39.42 -8.57
C THR A 108 6.44 40.37 -9.47
N ASN A 109 5.37 40.97 -8.93
CA ASN A 109 4.93 42.30 -9.33
C ASN A 109 4.18 42.94 -8.15
N GLU A 110 4.78 44.03 -7.69
CA GLU A 110 4.41 44.87 -6.54
C GLU A 110 3.22 45.80 -6.84
N ALA A 111 2.64 46.30 -5.74
CA ALA A 111 1.78 47.50 -5.55
C ALA A 111 0.25 47.31 -5.79
N CYS A 112 -0.71 47.71 -4.93
CA CYS A 112 -0.78 48.70 -3.84
C CYS A 112 -1.76 48.23 -2.73
N ILE A 113 -1.42 48.30 -1.43
CA ILE A 113 -1.69 49.32 -0.38
C ILE A 113 -3.04 49.19 0.38
N GLU A 114 -2.91 49.03 1.71
CA GLU A 114 -3.81 49.34 2.87
C GLU A 114 -5.22 48.71 2.94
N ALA A 115 -5.79 48.34 4.09
CA ALA A 115 -5.46 48.42 5.51
C ALA A 115 -6.32 47.37 6.24
N GLY A 116 -5.96 46.95 7.47
CA GLY A 116 -6.92 46.25 8.32
C GLY A 116 -6.33 45.31 9.35
N SER A 117 -5.97 45.87 10.49
CA SER A 117 -5.40 45.25 11.68
C SER A 117 -6.17 44.03 12.25
N ARG A 118 -5.42 43.04 12.78
CA ARG A 118 -5.35 42.60 14.20
C ARG A 118 -5.03 41.09 14.33
N LYS A 119 -3.87 40.79 14.93
CA LYS A 119 -3.57 39.51 15.61
C LYS A 119 -4.31 39.45 16.97
N PRO A 120 -4.08 38.44 17.81
CA PRO A 120 -4.32 37.00 17.69
C PRO A 120 -5.23 36.53 18.86
N LYS A 121 -5.58 35.24 18.97
CA LYS A 121 -5.81 34.61 20.28
C LYS A 121 -5.82 33.08 20.22
N THR A 122 -4.80 32.51 20.85
CA THR A 122 -4.76 31.23 21.55
C THR A 122 -6.06 30.98 22.33
N MET A 123 -6.52 29.73 22.43
CA MET A 123 -6.88 29.04 23.70
C MET A 123 -7.64 27.72 23.45
N ARG A 124 -6.99 26.63 23.88
CA ARG A 124 -7.50 25.55 24.75
C ARG A 124 -8.75 24.75 24.34
N ARG A 125 -8.49 23.44 24.21
CA ARG A 125 -9.33 22.29 24.60
C ARG A 125 -10.26 22.58 25.78
N PRO A 126 -11.45 21.95 25.78
CA PRO A 126 -11.88 21.19 26.95
C PRO A 126 -12.13 19.71 26.62
N MET A 127 -11.64 18.84 27.50
CA MET A 127 -12.22 17.51 27.73
C MET A 127 -13.50 17.70 28.54
N MET A 128 -14.58 16.98 28.20
CA MET A 128 -15.72 16.79 29.08
C MET A 128 -15.93 15.29 29.27
N LEU A 129 -15.80 14.88 30.54
CA LEU A 129 -16.14 13.57 31.07
C LEU A 129 -17.66 13.36 31.11
N ASN A 130 -18.01 12.08 31.08
CA ASN A 130 -19.11 11.39 31.76
C ASN A 130 -20.54 11.96 31.69
N ASN A 131 -21.47 11.07 31.33
CA ASN A 131 -22.66 10.90 32.16
C ASN A 131 -23.12 9.44 32.20
N SER A 132 -23.03 8.87 33.41
CA SER A 132 -23.81 7.71 33.85
C SER A 132 -25.26 8.14 34.08
N SER A 133 -26.19 7.30 33.66
CA SER A 133 -27.54 7.14 34.23
C SER A 133 -27.87 5.66 33.94
N LYS A 134 -27.73 4.73 34.89
CA LYS A 134 -28.58 4.46 36.06
C LYS A 134 -30.06 4.58 35.74
N GLU A 135 -30.62 3.49 35.22
CA GLU A 135 -32.05 3.22 35.27
C GLU A 135 -32.27 2.05 36.23
N THR A 136 -33.03 2.36 37.27
CA THR A 136 -33.64 1.51 38.29
C THR A 136 -34.63 0.54 37.61
N GLY A 137 -34.66 -0.75 37.93
CA GLY A 137 -35.38 -1.27 39.09
C GLY A 137 -36.68 -1.96 38.63
N GLY A 138 -36.84 -3.24 38.97
CA GLY A 138 -38.05 -4.01 38.66
C GLY A 138 -37.94 -5.44 39.18
N ALA A 139 -38.32 -5.65 40.43
CA ALA A 139 -38.53 -6.94 41.06
C ALA A 139 -39.95 -7.44 40.80
N TYR A 140 -40.14 -8.74 40.57
CA TYR A 140 -41.13 -9.56 41.27
C TYR A 140 -40.88 -11.06 41.05
N ASP A 141 -41.33 -11.80 42.05
CA ASP A 141 -41.23 -13.23 42.39
C ASP A 141 -42.38 -14.00 41.73
N ASP A 142 -42.12 -15.23 41.24
CA ASP A 142 -42.95 -16.45 41.39
C ASP A 142 -42.14 -17.68 40.97
#